data_AF-A0A133V3L2-F1
#
_entry.id   AF-A0A133V3L2-F1
#
_cell.length_a   1.000
_cell.length_b   1.000
_cell.length_c   1.000
_cell.angle_alpha   90.00
_cell.angle_beta   90.00
_cell.angle_gamma   90.00
#
_symmetry.space_group_name_H-M   'P 1'
#
loop_
_entity.id
_entity.type
_entity.pdbx_description
1 polymer ?
#
loop_
_entity_poly.entity_id
_entity_poly.type
_entity_poly.pdbx_seq_one_letter_code
_entity_poly.pdbx_strand_id
1 'polypeptide(L)'
;MPEENEGLSRTRELISDYLTVLDAYILRESPQWITAVVAVEAPNESRSLRFYRWRNDDGEWKKDSGFNINRKSDWQEIKRSADEMVEGLWEGEA
;
A
#
# COMPACT_ATOMS: atom_id res chain seq x y z
N MET A 1 24.11 -8.79 -1.10
CA MET A 1 23.29 -7.59 -1.38
C MET A 1 21.85 -8.08 -1.37
N PRO A 2 20.95 -7.57 -0.52
CA PRO A 2 19.56 -8.01 -0.59
C PRO A 2 19.03 -7.57 -1.96
N GLU A 3 18.52 -8.52 -2.72
CA GLU A 3 17.87 -8.25 -4.01
C GLU A 3 16.84 -7.16 -3.80
N GLU A 4 16.93 -6.10 -4.60
CA GLU A 4 15.98 -5.00 -4.54
C GLU A 4 14.61 -5.61 -4.84
N ASN A 5 13.73 -5.62 -3.84
CA ASN A 5 12.40 -6.22 -3.92
C ASN A 5 11.70 -5.64 -5.16
N GLU A 6 11.24 -6.44 -6.13
CA GLU A 6 10.65 -5.92 -7.37
C GLU A 6 9.48 -4.95 -7.11
N GLY A 7 8.83 -5.07 -5.95
CA GLY A 7 7.82 -4.12 -5.49
C GLY A 7 8.34 -2.70 -5.19
N LEU A 8 9.60 -2.56 -4.76
CA LEU A 8 10.24 -1.28 -4.45
C LEU A 8 10.49 -0.46 -5.72
N SER A 9 11.09 -1.06 -6.75
CA SER A 9 11.36 -0.39 -8.02
C SER A 9 10.04 0.01 -8.70
N ARG A 10 9.08 -0.92 -8.77
CA ARG A 10 7.77 -0.68 -9.38
C ARG A 10 6.99 0.44 -8.71
N THR A 11 7.00 0.47 -7.37
CA THR A 11 6.24 1.48 -6.63
C THR A 11 6.86 2.88 -6.75
N ARG A 12 8.19 2.98 -6.84
CA ARG A 12 8.88 4.26 -7.04
C ARG A 12 8.48 4.94 -8.35
N GLU A 13 8.25 4.17 -9.42
CA GLU A 13 7.77 4.71 -10.71
C GLU A 13 6.34 5.25 -10.64
N LEU A 14 5.53 4.74 -9.71
CA LEU A 14 4.08 5.01 -9.65
C LEU A 14 3.70 6.05 -8.59
N ILE A 15 4.63 6.40 -7.71
CA ILE A 15 4.42 7.35 -6.63
C ILE A 15 5.01 8.71 -7.00
N SER A 16 4.46 9.78 -6.42
CA SER A 16 5.02 11.12 -6.61
C SER A 16 6.45 11.22 -6.07
N ASP A 17 7.33 11.87 -6.83
CA ASP A 17 8.71 12.21 -6.44
C ASP A 17 8.82 13.02 -5.14
N TYR A 18 7.72 13.60 -4.66
CA TYR A 18 7.67 14.27 -3.37
C TYR A 18 7.87 13.30 -2.20
N LEU A 19 7.57 12.00 -2.38
CA LEU A 19 7.67 10.99 -1.33
C LEU A 19 8.91 10.12 -1.53
N THR A 20 9.70 9.97 -0.49
CA THR A 20 10.77 8.98 -0.45
C THR A 20 10.17 7.61 -0.12
N VAL A 21 10.27 6.64 -1.05
CA VAL A 21 9.87 5.25 -0.79
C VAL A 21 10.95 4.53 0.01
N LEU A 22 10.60 4.12 1.22
CA LEU A 22 11.46 3.38 2.13
C LEU A 22 11.36 1.87 1.91
N ASP A 23 10.14 1.38 1.70
CA ASP A 23 9.84 -0.03 1.44
C ASP A 23 8.50 -0.16 0.71
N ALA A 24 8.27 -1.27 0.02
CA ALA A 24 7.01 -1.53 -0.65
C ALA A 24 6.73 -3.04 -0.76
N TYR A 25 5.46 -3.39 -0.63
CA TYR A 25 4.94 -4.73 -0.85
C TYR A 25 3.76 -4.69 -1.81
N ILE A 26 3.88 -5.36 -2.96
CA ILE A 26 2.79 -5.49 -3.93
C ILE A 26 1.83 -6.57 -3.43
N LEU A 27 0.59 -6.17 -3.14
CA LEU A 27 -0.48 -7.09 -2.73
C LEU A 27 -1.09 -7.81 -3.94
N ARG A 28 -1.19 -7.11 -5.08
CA ARG A 28 -1.75 -7.65 -6.32
C ARG A 28 -1.25 -6.83 -7.49
N GLU A 29 -0.88 -7.51 -8.57
CA GLU A 29 -0.57 -6.90 -9.86
C GLU A 29 -1.35 -7.63 -10.96
N SER A 30 -1.89 -6.85 -11.89
CA SER A 30 -2.67 -7.32 -13.03
C SER A 30 -2.56 -6.27 -14.15
N PRO A 31 -2.94 -6.58 -15.39
CA PRO A 31 -2.88 -5.62 -16.49
C PRO A 31 -3.63 -4.31 -16.22
N GLN A 32 -4.72 -4.37 -15.46
CA GLN A 32 -5.60 -3.22 -15.19
C GLN A 32 -5.30 -2.54 -13.85
N TRP A 33 -4.75 -3.28 -12.87
CA TRP A 33 -4.67 -2.83 -11.48
C TRP A 33 -3.39 -3.28 -10.78
N ILE A 34 -2.80 -2.37 -10.02
CA ILE A 34 -1.77 -2.64 -9.03
C ILE A 34 -2.29 -2.18 -7.67
N THR A 35 -2.12 -3.00 -6.64
CA THR A 35 -2.35 -2.59 -5.24
C THR A 35 -1.12 -2.90 -4.40
N ALA A 36 -0.71 -1.96 -3.56
CA ALA A 36 0.48 -2.10 -2.73
C ALA A 36 0.33 -1.44 -1.36
N VAL A 37 1.13 -1.92 -0.41
CA VAL A 37 1.43 -1.23 0.84
C VAL A 37 2.83 -0.63 0.71
N VAL A 38 2.96 0.66 1.01
CA VAL A 38 4.18 1.43 0.76
C VAL A 38 4.57 2.18 2.01
N ALA A 39 5.77 1.94 2.52
CA ALA A 39 6.36 2.77 3.57
C ALA A 39 7.03 3.97 2.91
N VAL A 40 6.65 5.18 3.34
CA VAL A 40 7.16 6.43 2.76
C VAL A 40 7.58 7.41 3.83
N GLU A 41 8.44 8.34 3.44
CA GLU A 41 8.81 9.53 4.18
C GLU A 41 8.53 10.77 3.32
N ALA A 42 7.78 11.74 3.87
CA ALA A 42 7.52 13.01 3.21
C ALA A 42 8.50 14.09 3.75
N PRO A 43 8.92 15.05 2.92
CA PRO A 43 9.70 16.19 3.36
C PRO A 43 9.03 16.93 4.51
N ASN A 44 9.69 16.98 5.67
CA ASN A 44 9.18 17.59 6.92
C ASN A 44 8.01 16.86 7.60
N GLU A 45 7.69 15.63 7.20
CA GLU A 45 6.69 14.80 7.87
C GLU A 45 7.30 13.52 8.45
N SER A 46 6.54 12.88 9.34
CA SER A 46 6.91 11.57 9.87
C SER A 46 6.67 10.46 8.84
N ARG A 47 7.39 9.35 9.01
CA ARG A 47 7.19 8.13 8.22
C ARG A 47 5.75 7.64 8.32
N SER A 48 5.20 7.19 7.21
CA SER A 48 3.81 6.72 7.11
C SER A 48 3.72 5.48 6.23
N LEU A 49 2.65 4.70 6.43
CA LEU A 49 2.25 3.63 5.52
C LEU A 49 1.17 4.17 4.58
N ARG A 50 1.29 3.86 3.29
CA ARG A 50 0.33 4.22 2.25
C ARG A 50 -0.16 2.93 1.60
N PHE A 51 -1.46 2.74 1.61
CA PHE A 51 -2.14 1.72 0.82
C PHE A 51 -2.55 2.39 -0.48
N TYR A 52 -2.04 1.90 -1.59
CA TYR A 52 -2.34 2.46 -2.89
C TYR A 52 -2.98 1.44 -3.80
N ARG A 53 -3.86 1.95 -4.66
CA ARG A 53 -4.30 1.28 -5.88
C ARG A 53 -4.00 2.20 -7.05
N TRP A 54 -3.34 1.66 -8.06
CA TRP A 54 -3.18 2.30 -9.35
C TRP A 54 -3.99 1.55 -10.39
N ARG A 55 -4.54 2.31 -11.34
CA ARG A 55 -5.27 1.80 -12.49
C ARG A 55 -4.43 2.07 -13.74
N ASN A 56 -4.37 1.09 -14.63
CA ASN A 56 -3.86 1.28 -15.98
C ASN A 56 -4.97 1.87 -16.85
N ASP A 57 -4.69 2.99 -17.50
CA ASP A 57 -5.59 3.71 -18.40
C ASP A 57 -4.84 3.82 -19.74
N ASP A 58 -5.07 2.84 -20.62
CA ASP A 58 -4.43 2.72 -21.95
C ASP A 58 -2.89 2.80 -21.93
N GLY A 59 -2.26 2.10 -20.98
CA GLY A 59 -0.81 2.04 -20.83
C GLY A 59 -0.24 3.04 -19.82
N GLU A 60 -1.03 4.04 -19.40
CA GLU A 60 -0.63 4.99 -18.36
C GLU A 60 -1.14 4.55 -17.00
N TRP A 61 -0.26 4.51 -16.00
CA TRP A 61 -0.67 4.20 -14.63
C TRP A 61 -1.03 5.47 -13.87
N LYS A 62 -2.25 5.50 -13.34
CA LYS A 62 -2.78 6.62 -12.54
C LYS A 62 -3.16 6.13 -11.16
N LYS A 63 -2.87 6.92 -10.13
CA LYS A 63 -3.36 6.66 -8.77
C LYS A 63 -4.89 6.72 -8.80
N ASP A 64 -5.52 5.61 -8.43
CA ASP A 64 -6.98 5.47 -8.43
C ASP A 64 -7.54 5.69 -7.03
N SER A 65 -6.97 5.03 -6.01
CA SER A 65 -7.37 5.21 -4.62
C SER A 65 -6.20 5.03 -3.67
N GLY A 66 -6.36 5.50 -2.44
CA GLY A 66 -5.42 5.15 -1.39
C GLY A 66 -5.87 5.56 0.00
N PHE A 67 -5.21 4.97 0.99
CA PHE A 67 -5.44 5.21 2.40
C PHE A 67 -4.10 5.31 3.12
N ASN A 68 -3.98 6.24 4.07
CA ASN A 68 -2.71 6.59 4.70
C ASN A 68 -2.78 6.34 6.21
N ILE A 69 -1.72 5.77 6.75
CA ILE A 69 -1.56 5.54 8.19
C ILE A 69 -0.30 6.26 8.64
N ASN A 70 -0.49 7.29 9.45
CA ASN A 70 0.60 8.17 9.89
C ASN A 70 1.14 7.80 11.27
N ARG A 71 0.44 6.94 12.02
CA ARG A 71 0.82 6.54 13.38
C ARG A 71 0.70 5.04 13.57
N LYS A 72 1.62 4.49 14.36
CA LYS A 72 1.60 3.06 14.72
C LYS A 72 0.33 2.66 15.47
N SER A 73 -0.22 3.54 16.32
CA SER A 73 -1.48 3.31 17.04
C SER A 73 -2.65 3.06 16.09
N ASP A 74 -2.75 3.90 15.05
CA ASP A 74 -3.84 3.83 14.06
C ASP A 74 -3.77 2.48 13.33
N TRP A 75 -2.56 1.98 12.99
CA TRP A 75 -2.40 0.64 12.43
C TRP A 75 -2.87 -0.47 13.37
N GLN A 76 -2.54 -0.40 14.67
CA GLN A 76 -2.97 -1.43 15.62
C GLN A 76 -4.49 -1.48 15.75
N GLU A 77 -5.15 -0.31 15.77
CA GLU A 77 -6.61 -0.23 15.85
C GLU A 77 -7.27 -0.76 14.57
N ILE A 78 -6.75 -0.40 13.39
CA ILE A 78 -7.23 -0.91 12.11
C ILE A 78 -7.08 -2.42 12.05
N LYS A 79 -5.90 -2.95 12.39
CA LYS A 79 -5.65 -4.40 12.36
C LYS A 79 -6.62 -5.13 13.27
N ARG A 80 -6.73 -4.70 14.54
CA ARG A 80 -7.65 -5.32 15.51
C ARG A 80 -9.09 -5.32 15.01
N SER A 81 -9.57 -4.17 14.53
CA SER A 81 -10.96 -4.02 14.07
C SER A 81 -11.23 -4.85 12.81
N ALA A 82 -10.27 -4.94 11.90
CA ALA A 82 -10.38 -5.76 10.69
C ALA A 82 -10.38 -7.26 11.04
N ASP A 83 -9.49 -7.70 11.92
CA ASP A 83 -9.42 -9.10 12.38
C ASP A 83 -10.76 -9.51 13.03
N GLU A 84 -11.30 -8.70 13.94
CA GLU A 84 -12.61 -8.93 14.59
C GLU A 84 -13.77 -9.05 13.56
N MET A 85 -13.75 -8.22 12.51
CA MET A 85 -14.77 -8.27 11.44
C MET A 85 -14.61 -9.50 10.55
N VAL A 86 -13.39 -9.89 10.22
CA VAL A 86 -13.10 -11.05 9.37
C VAL A 86 -13.56 -12.34 10.05
N GLU A 87 -13.30 -12.49 11.35
CA GLU A 87 -13.81 -13.63 12.13
C GLU A 87 -15.34 -13.74 12.00
N GLY A 88 -16.06 -12.64 12.21
CA GLY A 88 -17.52 -12.63 12.08
C GLY A 88 -18.06 -12.77 10.65
N LEU A 89 -17.28 -12.45 9.61
CA LEU A 89 -17.70 -12.53 8.21
C LEU A 89 -17.60 -13.95 7.63
N TRP A 90 -16.60 -14.72 8.06
CA TRP A 90 -16.28 -16.03 7.46
C TRP A 90 -16.55 -17.23 8.38
N GLU A 91 -17.05 -17.01 9.61
CA GLU A 91 -17.51 -18.07 10.52
C GLU A 91 -18.69 -18.93 9.98
N GLY A 92 -19.24 -18.59 8.80
CA GLY A 92 -20.30 -19.35 8.12
C GLY A 92 -19.87 -20.22 6.93
N GLU A 93 -18.58 -20.31 6.60
CA GLU A 93 -18.07 -21.07 5.44
C GLU A 93 -17.37 -22.39 5.80
N ALA A 94 -17.78 -23.05 6.89
CA ALA A 94 -17.31 -24.39 7.28
C ALA A 94 -18.32 -25.49 6.97
#